data_AF-A0A429DNE9-F1
#
_entry.id   AF-A0A429DNE9-F1
#
_cell.length_a   1.000
_cell.length_b   1.000
_cell.length_c   1.000
_cell.angle_alpha   90.00
_cell.angle_beta   90.00
_cell.angle_gamma   90.00
#
_symmetry.space_group_name_H-M   'P 1'
#
loop_
_entity.id
_entity.type
_entity.pdbx_description
1 polymer ?
#
loop_
_entity_poly.entity_id
_entity_poly.type
_entity_poly.pdbx_seq_one_letter_code
_entity_poly.pdbx_strand_id
1 'polypeptide(L)'
;MTKARDYTKLTDDQLTDRLAKAKTEDVVAALIAEIERREQIEQRIAELVSAGWEYRDAYAEAYGLDPEQLAQQERAALVRENRLPGESLEQTVDRMFTEDADRRYAEAEKACRGHMLVKESEGKVNPRELFCGPASRIRKHASPELKAWFYANGRITWREYMAHMLGRARDIELAKNVDRDYGEAVAA
;
A
#
# COMPACT_ATOMS: atom_id res chain seq x y z
N MET A 1 -40.96 -17.52 -12.10
CA MET A 1 -39.83 -16.58 -11.86
C MET A 1 -38.54 -17.37 -11.86
N THR A 2 -37.82 -17.37 -12.98
CA THR A 2 -36.55 -18.08 -13.14
C THR A 2 -35.47 -17.29 -12.41
N LYS A 3 -34.71 -17.92 -11.50
CA LYS A 3 -33.55 -17.27 -10.86
C LYS A 3 -32.63 -16.73 -11.96
N ALA A 4 -32.35 -15.43 -11.96
CA ALA A 4 -31.33 -14.85 -12.83
C ALA A 4 -30.02 -15.62 -12.59
N ARG A 5 -29.41 -16.10 -13.67
CA ARG A 5 -28.16 -16.86 -13.60
C ARG A 5 -27.02 -15.85 -13.49
N ASP A 6 -26.25 -15.97 -12.42
CA ASP A 6 -25.09 -15.13 -12.15
C ASP A 6 -23.84 -15.73 -12.81
N TYR A 7 -23.26 -14.98 -13.75
CA TYR A 7 -22.06 -15.37 -14.50
C TYR A 7 -20.81 -14.58 -14.09
N THR A 8 -20.91 -13.71 -13.09
CA THR A 8 -19.82 -12.81 -12.66
C THR A 8 -18.56 -13.54 -12.18
N LYS A 9 -18.70 -14.80 -11.73
CA LYS A 9 -17.60 -15.62 -11.22
C LYS A 9 -16.87 -16.46 -12.26
N LEU A 10 -17.35 -16.48 -13.50
CA LEU A 10 -16.70 -17.22 -14.57
C LEU A 10 -15.47 -16.47 -15.08
N THR A 11 -14.43 -17.19 -15.47
CA THR A 11 -13.32 -16.62 -16.25
C THR A 11 -13.78 -16.34 -17.68
N ASP A 12 -13.04 -15.54 -18.44
CA ASP A 12 -13.41 -15.19 -19.82
C ASP A 12 -13.41 -16.42 -20.73
N ASP A 13 -12.46 -17.35 -20.52
CA ASP A 13 -12.45 -18.66 -21.18
C ASP A 13 -13.70 -19.49 -20.85
N GLN A 14 -14.12 -19.47 -19.58
CA GLN A 14 -15.33 -20.18 -19.14
C GLN A 14 -16.60 -19.53 -19.69
N LEU A 15 -16.66 -18.20 -19.81
CA LEU A 15 -17.76 -17.49 -20.44
C LEU A 15 -17.87 -17.90 -21.92
N THR A 16 -16.75 -17.89 -22.63
CA THR A 16 -16.68 -18.25 -24.06
C THR A 16 -17.07 -19.71 -24.30
N ASP A 17 -16.53 -20.65 -23.52
CA ASP A 17 -16.88 -22.08 -23.62
C ASP A 17 -18.36 -22.31 -23.31
N ARG A 18 -18.90 -21.60 -22.32
CA ARG A 18 -20.30 -21.73 -21.91
C ARG A 18 -21.26 -21.08 -22.91
N LEU A 19 -20.83 -20.02 -23.59
CA LEU A 19 -21.54 -19.37 -24.68
C LEU A 19 -21.63 -20.33 -25.88
N ALA A 20 -20.52 -20.97 -26.26
CA ALA A 20 -20.49 -21.96 -27.34
C ALA A 20 -21.40 -23.17 -27.07
N LYS A 21 -21.59 -23.55 -25.80
CA LYS A 21 -22.43 -24.69 -25.38
C LYS A 21 -23.86 -24.29 -24.99
N ALA A 22 -24.21 -23.01 -25.04
CA ALA A 22 -25.52 -22.52 -24.64
C ALA A 22 -26.61 -23.01 -25.59
N LYS A 23 -27.71 -23.53 -25.03
CA LYS A 23 -28.82 -24.13 -25.81
C LYS A 23 -30.09 -23.29 -25.85
N THR A 24 -30.12 -22.21 -25.09
CA THR A 24 -31.32 -21.37 -24.91
C THR A 24 -30.94 -19.91 -25.09
N GLU A 25 -31.77 -19.16 -25.80
CA GLU A 25 -31.56 -17.74 -26.11
C GLU A 25 -31.33 -16.90 -24.84
N ASP A 26 -32.10 -17.12 -23.78
CA ASP A 26 -31.94 -16.44 -22.48
C ASP A 26 -30.53 -16.61 -21.88
N VAL A 27 -29.87 -17.75 -22.13
CA VAL A 27 -28.52 -18.04 -21.62
C VAL A 27 -27.46 -17.38 -22.48
N VAL A 28 -27.66 -17.40 -23.80
CA VAL A 28 -26.80 -16.71 -24.75
C VAL A 28 -26.81 -15.22 -24.44
N ALA A 29 -28.00 -14.62 -24.30
CA ALA A 29 -28.16 -13.20 -23.99
C ALA A 29 -27.49 -12.81 -22.66
N ALA A 30 -27.68 -13.60 -21.60
CA ALA A 30 -27.07 -13.32 -20.30
C ALA A 30 -25.53 -13.49 -20.29
N LEU A 31 -24.98 -14.39 -21.10
CA LEU A 31 -23.52 -14.54 -21.24
C LEU A 31 -22.92 -13.40 -22.07
N ILE A 32 -23.56 -13.01 -23.18
CA ILE A 32 -23.14 -11.86 -23.99
C ILE A 32 -23.17 -10.58 -23.15
N ALA A 33 -24.24 -10.34 -22.39
CA ALA A 33 -24.33 -9.16 -21.54
C ALA A 33 -23.21 -9.09 -20.48
N GLU A 34 -22.77 -10.24 -19.94
CA GLU A 34 -21.64 -10.28 -19.00
C GLU A 34 -20.30 -10.01 -19.71
N ILE A 35 -20.10 -10.52 -20.93
CA ILE A 35 -18.90 -10.25 -21.73
C ILE A 35 -18.84 -8.76 -22.08
N GLU A 36 -19.92 -8.19 -22.62
CA GLU A 36 -20.02 -6.77 -22.96
C GLU A 36 -19.79 -5.88 -21.73
N ARG A 37 -20.31 -6.26 -20.56
CA ARG A 37 -20.05 -5.55 -19.30
C ARG A 37 -18.56 -5.53 -18.95
N ARG A 38 -17.84 -6.65 -19.12
CA ARG A 38 -16.39 -6.72 -18.87
C ARG A 38 -15.61 -5.86 -19.84
N GLU A 39 -15.94 -5.94 -21.13
CA GLU A 39 -15.30 -5.12 -22.16
C GLU A 39 -15.49 -3.62 -21.89
N GLN A 40 -16.70 -3.20 -21.48
CA GLN A 40 -16.96 -1.81 -21.11
C GLN A 40 -16.13 -1.35 -19.90
N ILE A 41 -15.97 -2.22 -18.91
CA ILE A 41 -15.13 -1.94 -17.74
C ILE A 41 -13.66 -1.82 -18.14
N GLU A 42 -13.15 -2.76 -18.94
CA GLU A 42 -11.77 -2.71 -19.43
C GLU A 42 -11.50 -1.46 -20.26
N GLN A 43 -12.43 -1.09 -21.13
CA GLN A 43 -12.35 0.15 -21.90
C GLN A 43 -12.33 1.37 -20.97
N ARG A 44 -13.17 1.39 -19.92
CA ARG A 44 -13.18 2.48 -18.95
C ARG A 44 -11.86 2.59 -18.20
N ILE A 45 -11.25 1.47 -17.81
CA ILE A 45 -9.93 1.45 -17.17
C ILE A 45 -8.88 2.00 -18.12
N ALA A 46 -8.86 1.55 -19.38
CA ALA A 46 -7.91 2.01 -20.38
C ALA A 46 -8.02 3.52 -20.63
N GLU A 47 -9.24 4.05 -20.71
CA GLU A 47 -9.50 5.49 -20.82
C GLU A 47 -8.93 6.27 -19.64
N LEU A 48 -9.20 5.85 -18.41
CA LEU A 48 -8.72 6.51 -17.20
C LEU A 48 -7.19 6.47 -17.10
N VAL A 49 -6.57 5.32 -17.38
CA VAL A 49 -5.11 5.19 -17.42
C VAL A 49 -4.50 6.07 -18.49
N SER A 50 -5.11 6.16 -19.69
CA SER A 50 -4.66 7.06 -20.75
C SER A 50 -4.77 8.55 -20.37
N ALA A 51 -5.72 8.88 -19.49
CA ALA A 51 -5.87 10.21 -18.91
C ALA A 51 -4.88 10.49 -17.76
N GLY A 52 -3.97 9.53 -17.46
CA GLY A 52 -2.93 9.66 -16.44
C GLY A 52 -3.33 9.19 -15.05
N TRP A 53 -4.45 8.46 -14.91
CA TRP A 53 -4.79 7.84 -13.63
C TRP A 53 -3.89 6.64 -13.36
N GLU A 54 -3.52 6.44 -12.10
CA GLU A 54 -2.89 5.21 -11.66
C GLU A 54 -3.84 4.03 -11.88
N TYR A 55 -3.29 2.89 -12.35
CA TYR A 55 -4.09 1.73 -12.77
C TYR A 55 -5.06 1.26 -11.68
N ARG A 56 -4.62 1.25 -10.42
CA ARG A 56 -5.45 0.86 -9.27
C ARG A 56 -6.66 1.76 -9.11
N ASP A 57 -6.48 3.07 -9.22
CA ASP A 57 -7.54 4.05 -9.02
C ASP A 57 -8.53 4.00 -10.20
N ALA A 58 -8.02 3.78 -11.41
CA ALA A 58 -8.83 3.50 -12.59
C ALA A 58 -9.65 2.21 -12.45
N TYR A 59 -9.05 1.14 -11.94
CA TYR A 59 -9.72 -0.13 -11.66
C TYR A 59 -10.82 0.05 -10.59
N ALA A 60 -10.52 0.75 -9.50
CA ALA A 60 -11.49 1.01 -8.44
C ALA A 60 -12.70 1.80 -8.98
N GLU A 61 -12.46 2.87 -9.74
CA GLU A 61 -13.51 3.67 -10.37
C GLU A 61 -14.38 2.83 -11.32
N ALA A 62 -13.76 2.03 -12.19
CA ALA A 62 -14.50 1.25 -13.20
C ALA A 62 -15.35 0.12 -12.59
N TYR A 63 -14.90 -0.48 -11.48
CA TYR A 63 -15.66 -1.50 -10.75
C TYR A 63 -16.54 -0.93 -9.63
N GLY A 64 -16.55 0.40 -9.41
CA GLY A 64 -17.29 1.04 -8.32
C GLY A 64 -16.81 0.61 -6.93
N LEU A 65 -15.52 0.31 -6.80
CA LEU A 65 -14.87 -0.06 -5.56
C LEU A 65 -14.32 1.18 -4.85
N ASP A 66 -14.16 1.08 -3.54
CA ASP A 66 -13.47 2.10 -2.77
C ASP A 66 -11.94 1.95 -2.96
N PRO A 67 -11.24 2.94 -3.55
CA PRO A 67 -9.81 2.86 -3.84
C PRO A 67 -8.96 2.70 -2.57
N GLU A 68 -9.39 3.27 -1.44
CA GLU A 68 -8.67 3.14 -0.17
C GLU A 68 -8.77 1.70 0.37
N GLN A 69 -9.95 1.09 0.25
CA GLN A 69 -10.14 -0.32 0.60
C GLN A 69 -9.32 -1.24 -0.30
N LEU A 70 -9.25 -0.96 -1.60
CA LEU A 70 -8.45 -1.76 -2.54
C LEU A 70 -6.96 -1.67 -2.18
N ALA A 71 -6.45 -0.46 -1.96
CA ALA A 71 -5.07 -0.24 -1.52
C ALA A 71 -4.79 -0.94 -0.19
N GLN A 72 -5.74 -0.95 0.74
CA GLN A 72 -5.60 -1.67 2.00
C GLN A 72 -5.54 -3.19 1.83
N GLN A 73 -6.33 -3.75 0.90
CA GLN A 73 -6.31 -5.17 0.57
C GLN A 73 -4.99 -5.57 -0.10
N GLU A 74 -4.48 -4.75 -1.02
CA GLU A 74 -3.18 -4.95 -1.67
C GLU A 74 -2.04 -4.96 -0.65
N ARG A 75 -1.98 -3.97 0.26
CA ARG A 75 -0.97 -3.94 1.33
C ARG A 75 -1.07 -5.16 2.25
N ALA A 76 -2.28 -5.55 2.64
CA ALA A 76 -2.47 -6.74 3.45
C ALA A 76 -2.08 -8.03 2.72
N ALA A 77 -2.26 -8.11 1.40
CA ALA A 77 -1.80 -9.21 0.57
C ALA A 77 -0.26 -9.23 0.48
N LEU A 78 0.37 -8.07 0.29
CA LEU A 78 1.83 -7.93 0.27
C LEU A 78 2.46 -8.43 1.58
N VAL A 79 1.88 -8.09 2.75
CA VAL A 79 2.36 -8.62 4.04
C VAL A 79 2.26 -10.14 4.08
N ARG A 80 1.17 -10.73 3.57
CA ARG A 80 0.98 -12.18 3.58
C ARG A 80 1.96 -12.89 2.63
N GLU A 81 2.25 -12.28 1.49
CA GLU A 81 3.23 -12.78 0.53
C GLU A 81 4.65 -12.77 1.10
N ASN A 82 5.01 -11.69 1.80
CA ASN A 82 6.33 -11.55 2.43
C ASN A 82 6.51 -12.37 3.71
N ARG A 83 5.46 -13.05 4.19
CA ARG A 83 5.48 -13.77 5.47
C ARG A 83 6.32 -15.04 5.39
N LEU A 84 7.33 -15.15 6.25
CA LEU A 84 8.13 -16.37 6.34
C LEU A 84 7.40 -17.46 7.15
N PRO A 85 7.71 -18.76 6.92
CA PRO A 85 7.12 -19.84 7.70
C PRO A 85 7.33 -19.66 9.21
N GLY A 86 6.23 -19.64 9.96
CA GLY A 86 6.25 -19.49 11.42
C GLY A 86 6.19 -18.04 11.94
N GLU A 87 6.33 -17.02 11.08
CA GLU A 87 6.16 -15.61 11.50
C GLU A 87 4.69 -15.28 11.76
N SER A 88 4.40 -14.36 12.69
CA SER A 88 3.10 -13.66 12.75
C SER A 88 3.06 -12.53 11.72
N LEU A 89 1.87 -12.01 11.42
CA LEU A 89 1.73 -10.85 10.52
C LEU A 89 2.45 -9.61 11.09
N GLU A 90 2.41 -9.43 12.41
CA GLU A 90 3.11 -8.36 13.11
C GLU A 90 4.63 -8.49 12.98
N GLN A 91 5.18 -9.70 13.07
CA GLN A 91 6.61 -9.95 12.86
C GLN A 91 7.03 -9.66 11.42
N THR A 92 6.20 -10.04 10.45
CA THR A 92 6.47 -9.71 9.03
C THR A 92 6.46 -8.20 8.80
N VAL A 93 5.49 -7.47 9.36
CA VAL A 93 5.42 -6.01 9.27
C VAL A 93 6.62 -5.35 9.95
N ASP A 94 7.06 -5.87 11.10
CA ASP A 94 8.25 -5.37 11.81
C ASP A 94 9.53 -5.49 10.97
N ARG A 95 9.70 -6.62 10.29
CA ARG A 95 10.82 -6.81 9.36
C ARG A 95 10.72 -5.88 8.16
N MET A 96 9.55 -5.78 7.52
CA MET A 96 9.32 -4.84 6.42
C MET A 96 9.57 -3.38 6.82
N PHE A 97 9.17 -3.00 8.04
CA PHE A 97 9.47 -1.67 8.60
C PHE A 97 10.97 -1.44 8.77
N THR A 98 11.71 -2.44 9.22
CA THR A 98 13.18 -2.36 9.36
C THR A 98 13.85 -2.21 8.01
N GLU A 99 13.40 -2.94 6.99
CA GLU A 99 13.88 -2.82 5.62
C GLU A 99 13.59 -1.42 5.03
N ASP A 100 12.40 -0.87 5.28
CA ASP A 100 12.04 0.51 4.89
C ASP A 100 12.90 1.55 5.59
N ALA A 101 13.12 1.40 6.90
CA ALA A 101 13.97 2.29 7.69
C ALA A 101 15.43 2.28 7.18
N ASP A 102 15.95 1.12 6.80
CA ASP A 102 17.29 0.98 6.22
C ASP A 102 17.40 1.63 4.83
N ARG A 103 16.36 1.51 3.99
CA ARG A 103 16.27 2.21 2.70
C ARG A 103 16.29 3.72 2.90
N ARG A 104 15.44 4.24 3.80
CA ARG A 104 15.36 5.66 4.15
C ARG A 104 16.67 6.18 4.73
N TYR A 105 17.35 5.38 5.55
CA TYR A 105 18.68 5.70 6.06
C TYR A 105 19.67 5.92 4.91
N ALA A 106 19.72 5.02 3.93
CA ALA A 106 20.63 5.14 2.80
C ALA A 106 20.34 6.38 1.92
N GLU A 107 19.05 6.69 1.71
CA GLU A 107 18.60 7.89 1.01
C GLU A 107 19.02 9.17 1.75
N ALA A 108 18.82 9.20 3.06
CA ALA A 108 19.18 10.31 3.91
C ALA A 108 20.72 10.49 4.02
N GLU A 109 21.47 9.40 4.15
CA GLU A 109 22.93 9.41 4.17
C GLU A 109 23.51 10.02 2.89
N LYS A 110 22.94 9.65 1.74
CA LYS A 110 23.29 10.23 0.44
C LYS A 110 22.93 11.72 0.38
N ALA A 111 21.75 12.12 0.84
CA ALA A 111 21.31 13.51 0.84
C ALA A 111 22.14 14.40 1.77
N CYS A 112 22.51 13.89 2.94
CA CYS A 112 23.29 14.60 3.96
C CYS A 112 24.81 14.49 3.75
N ARG A 113 25.25 13.78 2.69
CA ARG A 113 26.67 13.51 2.40
C ARG A 113 27.42 12.90 3.60
N GLY A 114 26.73 12.04 4.36
CA GLY A 114 27.26 11.40 5.58
C GLY A 114 27.18 12.24 6.86
N HIS A 115 26.82 13.53 6.81
CA HIS A 115 26.68 14.37 7.99
C HIS A 115 25.30 14.19 8.66
N MET A 116 25.12 13.06 9.33
CA MET A 116 23.83 12.64 9.89
C MET A 116 23.58 13.12 11.33
N LEU A 117 24.63 13.34 12.10
CA LEU A 117 24.56 13.62 13.53
C LEU A 117 25.14 14.99 13.88
N VAL A 118 24.71 15.54 15.00
CA VAL A 118 25.42 16.66 15.64
C VAL A 118 26.75 16.16 16.23
N LYS A 119 27.75 17.04 16.24
CA LYS A 119 29.12 16.74 16.68
C LYS A 119 29.20 16.07 18.05
N GLU A 120 28.34 16.45 18.99
CA GLU A 120 28.31 15.90 20.35
C GLU A 120 27.88 14.44 20.40
N SER A 121 27.16 13.98 19.37
CA SER A 121 26.58 12.63 19.24
C SER A 121 27.38 11.71 18.33
N GLU A 122 28.34 12.24 17.57
CA GLU A 122 29.26 11.45 16.74
C GLU A 122 30.00 10.41 17.59
N GLY A 123 30.04 9.17 17.11
CA GLY A 123 30.67 8.04 17.81
C GLY A 123 29.94 7.54 19.07
N LYS A 124 28.83 8.17 19.47
CA LYS A 124 28.04 7.78 20.66
C LYS A 124 26.64 7.26 20.32
N VAL A 125 26.08 7.75 19.22
CA VAL A 125 24.74 7.40 18.76
C VAL A 125 24.84 6.75 17.40
N ASN A 126 24.13 5.65 17.19
CA ASN A 126 23.96 5.07 15.87
C ASN A 126 22.89 5.89 15.10
N PRO A 127 23.21 6.53 13.97
CA PRO A 127 22.24 7.32 13.24
C PRO A 127 21.06 6.50 12.69
N ARG A 128 21.22 5.18 12.47
CA ARG A 128 20.12 4.30 12.05
C ARG A 128 18.97 4.28 13.06
N GLU A 129 19.28 4.37 14.36
CA GLU A 129 18.26 4.36 15.41
C GLU A 129 17.33 5.59 15.38
N LEU A 130 17.71 6.65 14.64
CA LEU A 130 16.87 7.83 14.46
C LEU A 130 15.66 7.58 13.55
N PHE A 131 15.69 6.55 12.71
CA PHE A 131 14.61 6.21 11.78
C PHE A 131 13.50 5.36 12.43
N CYS A 132 13.85 4.59 13.47
CA CYS A 132 12.89 3.74 14.21
C CYS A 132 12.47 4.34 15.56
N GLY A 133 13.15 5.41 16.01
CA GLY A 133 13.00 5.98 17.35
C GLY A 133 11.98 7.11 17.48
N PRO A 134 11.79 7.63 18.70
CA PRO A 134 10.94 8.80 18.96
C PRO A 134 11.54 10.09 18.38
N ALA A 135 10.68 11.04 18.01
CA ALA A 135 11.08 12.34 17.47
C ALA A 135 12.03 13.13 18.39
N SER A 136 11.93 12.93 19.72
CA SER A 136 12.85 13.54 20.69
C SER A 136 14.32 13.17 20.45
N ARG A 137 14.62 11.95 19.98
CA ARG A 137 15.98 11.54 19.61
C ARG A 137 16.47 12.28 18.38
N ILE A 138 15.62 12.45 17.37
CA ILE A 138 15.93 13.22 16.17
C ILE A 138 16.24 14.67 16.56
N ARG A 139 15.37 15.33 17.34
CA ARG A 139 15.57 16.70 17.81
C ARG A 139 16.92 16.89 18.51
N LYS A 140 17.32 15.92 19.33
CA LYS A 140 18.54 15.97 20.14
C LYS A 140 19.82 15.62 19.37
N HIS A 141 19.77 14.62 18.48
CA HIS A 141 20.97 13.99 17.92
C HIS A 141 21.16 14.20 16.42
N ALA A 142 20.09 14.47 15.66
CA ALA A 142 20.18 14.66 14.22
C ALA A 142 20.85 16.00 13.86
N SER A 143 21.69 15.98 12.84
CA SER A 143 22.25 17.19 12.23
C SER A 143 21.13 18.08 11.66
N PRO A 144 21.39 19.39 11.44
CA PRO A 144 20.45 20.27 10.74
C PRO A 144 20.01 19.71 9.37
N GLU A 145 20.93 19.11 8.63
CA GLU A 145 20.70 18.48 7.32
C GLU A 145 19.75 17.30 7.44
N LEU A 146 19.96 16.41 8.41
CA LEU A 146 19.08 15.26 8.62
C LEU A 146 17.69 15.69 9.10
N LYS A 147 17.60 16.74 9.93
CA LYS A 147 16.31 17.32 10.32
C LYS A 147 15.56 17.87 9.12
N ALA A 148 16.25 18.62 8.24
CA ALA A 148 15.67 19.12 7.00
C ALA A 148 15.21 17.97 6.09
N TRP A 149 15.98 16.88 6.02
CA TRP A 149 15.59 15.68 5.29
C TRP A 149 14.30 15.05 5.86
N PHE A 150 14.18 14.93 7.19
CA PHE A 150 12.96 14.43 7.82
C PHE A 150 11.77 15.35 7.57
N TYR A 151 11.94 16.68 7.61
CA TYR A 151 10.85 17.61 7.25
C TYR A 151 10.38 17.46 5.79
N ALA A 152 11.29 17.16 4.87
CA ALA A 152 10.96 17.02 3.46
C ALA A 152 10.35 15.65 3.11
N ASN A 153 10.77 14.58 3.78
CA ASN A 153 10.38 13.20 3.45
C ASN A 153 9.40 12.59 4.47
N GLY A 154 9.04 13.36 5.49
CA GLY A 154 8.24 12.90 6.62
C GLY A 154 9.01 11.97 7.56
N ARG A 155 8.38 11.66 8.69
CA ARG A 155 8.79 10.57 9.59
C ARG A 155 7.66 9.54 9.65
N ILE A 156 8.01 8.26 9.60
CA ILE A 156 7.06 7.17 9.81
C ILE A 156 7.44 6.41 11.08
N THR A 157 6.48 6.23 11.98
CA THR A 157 6.66 5.34 13.13
C THR A 157 6.23 3.94 12.82
N TRP A 158 6.71 2.99 13.63
CA TRP A 158 6.25 1.61 13.57
C TRP A 158 4.73 1.47 13.70
N ARG A 159 4.09 2.31 14.55
CA ARG A 159 2.63 2.30 14.74
C ARG A 159 1.89 2.78 13.49
N GLU A 160 2.37 3.87 12.87
CA GLU A 160 1.82 4.38 11.62
C GLU A 160 2.05 3.40 10.47
N TYR A 161 3.24 2.81 10.38
CA TYR A 161 3.56 1.78 9.40
C TYR A 161 2.65 0.55 9.56
N MET A 162 2.47 0.06 10.78
CA MET A 162 1.58 -1.06 11.06
C MET A 162 0.12 -0.75 10.72
N ALA A 163 -0.36 0.44 11.08
CA ALA A 163 -1.70 0.89 10.73
C ALA A 163 -1.88 0.96 9.21
N HIS A 164 -0.88 1.50 8.51
CA HIS A 164 -0.89 1.60 7.06
C HIS A 164 -0.90 0.21 6.39
N MET A 165 -0.05 -0.71 6.83
CA MET A 165 0.08 -2.03 6.20
C MET A 165 -1.10 -2.95 6.51
N LEU A 166 -1.59 -2.96 7.75
CA LEU A 166 -2.61 -3.92 8.19
C LEU A 166 -4.04 -3.35 8.23
N GLY A 167 -4.21 -2.03 8.35
CA GLY A 167 -5.52 -1.37 8.31
C GLY A 167 -6.48 -1.78 9.42
N ARG A 168 -6.00 -2.40 10.50
CA ARG A 168 -6.88 -2.85 11.59
C ARG A 168 -7.30 -1.63 12.41
N ALA A 169 -8.57 -1.56 12.77
CA ALA A 169 -9.12 -0.44 13.56
C ALA A 169 -8.29 -0.13 14.82
N ARG A 170 -7.81 -1.17 15.52
CA ARG A 170 -6.95 -1.01 16.70
C ARG A 170 -5.62 -0.32 16.38
N ASP A 171 -5.00 -0.64 15.23
CA ASP A 171 -3.67 -0.16 14.88
C ASP A 171 -3.79 1.29 14.38
N ILE A 172 -4.85 1.59 13.63
CA ILE A 172 -5.23 2.96 13.23
C ILE A 172 -5.44 3.85 14.46
N GLU A 173 -6.18 3.37 15.45
CA GLU A 173 -6.43 4.15 16.67
C GLU A 173 -5.15 4.40 17.47
N LEU A 174 -4.26 3.42 17.56
CA LEU A 174 -2.96 3.58 18.20
C LEU A 174 -2.05 4.57 17.44
N ALA A 175 -2.12 4.59 16.11
CA ALA A 175 -1.34 5.50 15.28
C ALA A 175 -1.75 6.97 15.44
N LYS A 176 -3.02 7.27 15.74
CA LYS A 176 -3.48 8.66 15.99
C LYS A 176 -2.80 9.33 17.19
N ASN A 177 -2.34 8.54 18.15
CA ASN A 177 -1.74 9.04 19.39
C ASN A 177 -0.22 9.24 19.30
N VAL A 178 0.36 9.15 18.10
CA VAL A 178 1.81 9.25 17.89
C VAL A 178 2.21 10.72 17.65
N ASP A 179 3.36 11.13 18.21
CA ASP A 179 3.96 12.44 17.96
C ASP A 179 4.37 12.58 16.47
N ARG A 180 3.63 13.39 15.70
CA ARG A 180 3.83 13.60 14.25
C ARG A 180 4.88 14.65 13.91
N ASP A 181 5.79 14.94 14.82
CA ASP A 181 6.88 15.85 14.50
C ASP A 181 7.66 15.36 13.27
N TYR A 182 8.02 16.32 12.41
CA TYR A 182 8.57 16.16 11.05
C TYR A 182 7.59 15.77 9.92
N GLY A 183 6.27 15.86 10.14
CA GLY A 183 5.27 15.70 9.07
C GLY A 183 4.95 14.24 8.73
N GLU A 184 3.95 14.02 7.87
CA GLU A 184 3.50 12.69 7.47
C GLU A 184 4.42 12.12 6.38
N ALA A 185 5.06 11.00 6.68
CA ALA A 185 5.68 10.18 5.65
C ALA A 185 4.62 9.33 4.97
N VAL A 186 4.61 9.35 3.63
CA VAL A 186 3.89 8.34 2.84
C VAL A 186 4.75 7.08 2.86
N ALA A 187 4.22 5.98 3.38
CA ALA A 187 4.88 4.69 3.19
C ALA A 187 4.81 4.36 1.69
N ALA A 188 5.96 4.02 1.10
CA ALA A 188 6.08 3.73 -0.33
C ALA A 188 5.46 2.37 -0.66
#